data_AF-A0A3M1ECB2-F1
#
_entry.id   AF-A0A3M1ECB2-F1
#
_cell.length_a   1.000
_cell.length_b   1.000
_cell.length_c   1.000
_cell.angle_alpha   90.00
_cell.angle_beta   90.00
_cell.angle_gamma   90.00
#
_symmetry.space_group_name_H-M   'P 1'
#
loop_
_entity.id
_entity.type
_entity.pdbx_description
1 polymer ?
#
loop_
_entity_poly.entity_id
_entity_poly.type
_entity_poly.pdbx_seq_one_letter_code
_entity_poly.pdbx_strand_id
1 'polypeptide(L)'
;TPHLLSSTDGKPAGEEEGPTPAQQIYAQFQHIIRPRVEQALRERDDFVEFNHRWFLADLLVEVQEGLLNIVDAAIDISGTPQNVDAIIEQIELQKDGGSITDTLRFSVNHRLTQDTRFINVGTEERVLWFLHRLMPLQVEEVPHNLRINPDMTFDPEALPPDLRALLMEIDDEATPPQYARPADPQASETIFVLTYPHRRSGTLPVLPTLRPMLPETNGRIVALQFIDGQTGDPMLVWLVGEHNYLFGLGNWFEMYKLPVGAFIILRKTEDPLKFIVDYIPQRTQREWVRVATVQNNQLAFQMKKRALSCRYDELMVIGEEGSEAIDALWVKAEQKKLSLSQLLTQIFPELMKLTSQSAVHIKTLYSAVNVMRRCPPGVLLQELHNHPGFVWMGHGYWTYKPSK
;
A
#
# COMPACT_ATOMS: atom_id res chain seq x y z
N THR A 1 64.81 10.52 -17.91
CA THR A 1 63.74 9.58 -18.28
C THR A 1 62.41 10.27 -18.03
N PRO A 2 61.80 10.90 -19.05
CA PRO A 2 60.56 11.65 -18.91
C PRO A 2 59.32 10.78 -19.18
N HIS A 3 58.19 11.24 -18.61
CA HIS A 3 56.86 10.65 -18.59
C HIS A 3 56.21 10.45 -19.98
N LEU A 4 55.53 9.31 -20.16
CA LEU A 4 54.56 9.06 -21.23
C LEU A 4 53.16 9.53 -20.78
N LEU A 5 52.85 10.82 -20.92
CA LEU A 5 51.46 11.30 -20.87
C LEU A 5 51.23 12.49 -21.82
N SER A 6 52.08 12.66 -22.83
CA SER A 6 51.87 13.65 -23.88
C SER A 6 52.35 13.13 -25.24
N SER A 7 51.48 12.38 -25.92
CA SER A 7 51.46 12.38 -27.38
C SER A 7 50.00 12.36 -27.83
N THR A 8 49.54 13.54 -28.24
CA THR A 8 48.34 13.77 -29.02
C THR A 8 48.35 12.96 -30.31
N ASP A 9 47.21 12.40 -30.71
CA ASP A 9 46.78 12.42 -32.12
C ASP A 9 45.28 12.17 -32.23
N GLY A 10 44.58 13.14 -32.82
CA GLY A 10 43.16 13.07 -33.07
C GLY A 10 42.84 12.16 -34.25
N LYS A 11 41.95 11.19 -34.01
CA LYS A 11 41.08 10.58 -35.03
C LYS A 11 39.71 10.31 -34.38
N PRO A 12 38.59 10.70 -35.01
CA PRO A 12 37.27 10.23 -34.61
C PRO A 12 37.09 8.83 -35.22
N ALA A 13 37.05 7.81 -34.38
CA ALA A 13 36.63 6.47 -34.78
C ALA A 13 35.61 6.00 -33.75
N GLY A 14 34.37 5.85 -34.19
CA GLY A 14 33.37 5.12 -33.45
C GLY A 14 33.82 3.67 -33.36
N GLU A 15 34.20 3.25 -32.16
CA GLU A 15 34.37 1.86 -31.79
C GLU A 15 33.64 1.68 -30.46
N GLU A 16 32.73 0.70 -30.41
CA GLU A 16 32.17 0.19 -29.16
C GLU A 16 33.33 -0.41 -28.34
N GLU A 17 34.02 0.43 -27.58
CA GLU A 17 35.01 -0.04 -26.61
C GLU A 17 34.27 -0.85 -25.54
N GLY A 18 34.60 -2.14 -25.47
CA GLY A 18 34.17 -3.00 -24.37
C GLY A 18 34.53 -2.39 -23.00
N PRO A 19 33.91 -2.88 -21.91
CA PRO A 19 34.04 -2.25 -20.60
C PRO A 19 35.52 -2.14 -20.22
N THR A 20 35.94 -0.91 -19.89
CA THR A 20 37.31 -0.58 -19.45
C THR A 20 37.73 -1.47 -18.27
N PRO A 21 39.03 -1.68 -18.02
CA PRO A 21 39.49 -2.45 -16.87
C PRO A 21 38.91 -1.95 -15.54
N ALA A 22 38.72 -0.63 -15.40
CA ALA A 22 38.07 -0.04 -14.23
C ALA A 22 36.59 -0.43 -14.11
N GLN A 23 35.85 -0.43 -15.21
CA GLN A 23 34.45 -0.88 -15.25
C GLN A 23 34.33 -2.37 -14.93
N GLN A 24 35.27 -3.20 -15.40
CA GLN A 24 35.30 -4.64 -15.09
C GLN A 24 35.56 -4.89 -13.60
N ILE A 25 36.54 -4.20 -13.01
CA ILE A 25 36.84 -4.28 -11.57
C ILE A 25 35.64 -3.82 -10.75
N TYR A 26 35.00 -2.70 -11.13
CA TYR A 26 33.82 -2.21 -10.43
C TYR A 26 32.67 -3.22 -10.53
N ALA A 27 32.37 -3.77 -11.71
CA ALA A 27 31.31 -4.77 -11.88
C ALA A 27 31.52 -6.00 -10.97
N GLN A 28 32.77 -6.46 -10.81
CA GLN A 28 33.09 -7.62 -9.99
C GLN A 28 33.08 -7.32 -8.47
N PHE A 29 33.55 -6.14 -8.06
CA PHE A 29 33.80 -5.81 -6.66
C PHE A 29 32.94 -4.65 -6.11
N GLN A 30 31.89 -4.23 -6.82
CA GLN A 30 31.03 -3.10 -6.42
C GLN A 30 30.48 -3.22 -4.99
N HIS A 31 30.14 -4.43 -4.55
CA HIS A 31 29.64 -4.72 -3.20
C HIS A 31 30.65 -4.42 -2.09
N ILE A 32 31.95 -4.36 -2.42
CA ILE A 32 33.04 -3.97 -1.49
C ILE A 32 33.44 -2.52 -1.72
N ILE A 33 33.55 -2.09 -2.99
CA ILE A 33 34.03 -0.76 -3.37
C ILE A 33 33.05 0.31 -2.92
N ARG A 34 31.75 0.15 -3.23
CA ARG A 34 30.74 1.18 -2.95
C ARG A 34 30.64 1.53 -1.46
N PRO A 35 30.49 0.58 -0.52
CA PRO A 35 30.43 0.91 0.91
C PRO A 35 31.68 1.62 1.42
N ARG A 36 32.88 1.24 0.91
CA ARG A 36 34.14 1.89 1.30
C ARG A 36 34.26 3.31 0.77
N VAL A 37 33.85 3.55 -0.47
CA VAL A 37 33.85 4.89 -1.07
C VAL A 37 32.82 5.78 -0.37
N GLU A 38 31.60 5.28 -0.14
CA GLU A 38 30.56 6.01 0.61
C GLU A 38 31.03 6.36 2.02
N GLN A 39 31.67 5.43 2.73
CA GLN A 39 32.26 5.72 4.03
C GLN A 39 33.34 6.81 3.94
N ALA A 40 34.25 6.72 2.97
CA ALA A 40 35.32 7.71 2.82
C ALA A 40 34.79 9.11 2.46
N LEU A 41 33.67 9.19 1.73
CA LEU A 41 32.99 10.44 1.42
C LEU A 41 32.24 10.99 2.64
N ARG A 42 31.57 10.14 3.43
CA ARG A 42 30.91 10.52 4.70
C ARG A 42 31.87 11.07 5.74
N GLU A 43 33.10 10.57 5.76
CA GLU A 43 34.14 11.01 6.72
C GLU A 43 34.70 12.41 6.41
N ARG A 44 34.30 13.03 5.29
CA ARG A 44 34.78 14.35 4.91
C ARG A 44 33.64 15.36 4.79
N ASP A 45 33.84 16.52 5.39
CA ASP A 45 32.83 17.59 5.43
C ASP A 45 32.66 18.34 4.09
N ASP A 46 33.55 18.12 3.12
CA ASP A 46 33.49 18.75 1.80
C ASP A 46 32.48 18.09 0.85
N PHE A 47 31.88 16.97 1.26
CA PHE A 47 30.89 16.24 0.47
C PHE A 47 29.53 16.18 1.17
N VAL A 48 28.48 16.33 0.37
CA VAL A 48 27.08 16.16 0.79
C VAL A 48 26.43 15.03 0.02
N GLU A 49 25.50 14.32 0.67
CA GLU A 49 24.77 13.18 0.12
C GLU A 49 23.30 13.52 -0.11
N PHE A 50 22.75 13.08 -1.24
CA PHE A 50 21.31 13.02 -1.50
C PHE A 50 20.98 11.84 -2.42
N ASN A 51 20.09 10.93 -2.00
CA ASN A 51 19.71 9.71 -2.74
C ASN A 51 20.90 8.94 -3.34
N HIS A 52 21.91 8.63 -2.52
CA HIS A 52 23.14 7.93 -2.93
C HIS A 52 23.99 8.67 -3.97
N ARG A 53 23.70 9.95 -4.22
CA ARG A 53 24.53 10.85 -5.02
C ARG A 53 25.32 11.76 -4.10
N TRP A 54 26.57 11.98 -4.46
CA TRP A 54 27.52 12.78 -3.71
C TRP A 54 27.90 14.02 -4.50
N PHE A 55 27.98 15.16 -3.84
CA PHE A 55 28.37 16.43 -4.45
C PHE A 55 29.31 17.22 -3.54
N LEU A 56 30.16 18.06 -4.12
CA LEU A 56 31.02 18.96 -3.35
C LEU A 56 30.18 20.10 -2.77
N ALA A 57 30.27 20.31 -1.46
CA ALA A 57 29.51 21.32 -0.72
C ALA A 57 29.72 22.74 -1.29
N ASP A 58 30.97 23.07 -1.66
CA ASP A 58 31.37 24.39 -2.19
C ASP A 58 30.78 24.70 -3.57
N LEU A 59 30.28 23.69 -4.29
CA LEU A 59 29.68 23.86 -5.61
C LEU A 59 28.16 23.99 -5.56
N LEU A 60 27.55 23.91 -4.38
CA LEU A 60 26.10 24.06 -4.24
C LEU A 60 25.67 25.52 -4.47
N VAL A 61 24.52 25.66 -5.11
CA VAL A 61 23.84 26.95 -5.24
C VAL A 61 23.12 27.22 -3.93
N GLU A 62 23.33 28.42 -3.37
CA GLU A 62 22.69 28.82 -2.13
C GLU A 62 21.18 28.99 -2.32
N VAL A 63 20.38 28.30 -1.49
CA VAL A 63 18.93 28.40 -1.47
C VAL A 63 18.49 29.00 -0.13
N GLN A 64 18.11 30.27 -0.18
CA GLN A 64 17.74 31.05 1.00
C GLN A 64 16.39 30.62 1.57
N GLU A 65 16.20 30.85 2.88
CA GLU A 65 14.96 30.50 3.59
C GLU A 65 13.71 31.17 2.99
N GLY A 66 13.84 32.40 2.49
CA GLY A 66 12.74 33.11 1.83
C GLY A 66 12.19 32.35 0.62
N LEU A 67 13.04 31.65 -0.14
CA LEU A 67 12.62 30.84 -1.28
C LEU A 67 11.89 29.58 -0.82
N LEU A 68 12.31 28.98 0.30
CA LEU A 68 11.60 27.83 0.87
C LEU A 68 10.17 28.19 1.28
N ASN A 69 9.92 29.43 1.72
CA ASN A 69 8.55 29.88 2.00
C ASN A 69 7.68 29.99 0.74
N ILE A 70 8.28 30.30 -0.41
CA ILE A 70 7.59 30.29 -1.71
C ILE A 70 7.25 28.85 -2.11
N VAL A 71 8.19 27.91 -1.96
CA VAL A 71 7.94 26.47 -2.21
C VAL A 71 6.82 25.96 -1.32
N ASP A 72 6.87 26.29 -0.03
CA ASP A 72 5.85 25.91 0.95
C ASP A 72 4.46 26.39 0.50
N ALA A 73 4.31 27.68 0.17
CA ALA A 73 3.06 28.24 -0.31
C ALA A 73 2.58 27.60 -1.63
N ALA A 74 3.50 27.29 -2.56
CA ALA A 74 3.17 26.68 -3.83
C ALA A 74 2.63 25.24 -3.67
N ILE A 75 3.24 24.44 -2.79
CA ILE A 75 2.74 23.09 -2.47
C ILE A 75 1.40 23.19 -1.72
N ASP A 76 1.24 24.15 -0.81
CA ASP A 76 0.00 24.37 -0.05
C ASP A 76 -1.19 24.69 -0.97
N ILE A 77 -0.98 25.58 -1.96
CA ILE A 77 -2.02 25.97 -2.93
C ILE A 77 -2.33 24.82 -3.90
N SER A 78 -1.31 24.12 -4.38
CA SER A 78 -1.51 23.05 -5.38
C SER A 78 -2.06 21.77 -4.76
N GLY A 79 -1.81 21.52 -3.47
CA GLY A 79 -2.22 20.30 -2.77
C GLY A 79 -1.64 19.01 -3.36
N THR A 80 -0.60 19.09 -4.19
CA THR A 80 -0.01 17.94 -4.91
C THR A 80 1.51 17.93 -4.78
N PRO A 81 2.16 16.75 -4.77
CA PRO A 81 3.61 16.65 -4.74
C PRO A 81 4.26 17.29 -5.97
N GLN A 82 5.36 18.02 -5.76
CA GLN A 82 6.07 18.77 -6.80
C GLN A 82 7.44 18.14 -7.08
N ASN A 83 7.80 18.02 -8.36
CA ASN A 83 9.16 17.66 -8.71
C ASN A 83 10.11 18.86 -8.56
N VAL A 84 11.42 18.59 -8.50
CA VAL A 84 12.42 19.64 -8.27
C VAL A 84 12.47 20.70 -9.37
N ASP A 85 12.17 20.33 -10.62
CA ASP A 85 12.22 21.28 -11.75
C ASP A 85 11.06 22.28 -11.65
N ALA A 86 9.85 21.81 -11.33
CA ALA A 86 8.70 22.67 -11.08
C ALA A 86 8.96 23.62 -9.89
N ILE A 87 9.63 23.15 -8.84
CA ILE A 87 10.02 23.99 -7.70
C ILE A 87 11.02 25.07 -8.12
N ILE A 88 12.05 24.71 -8.90
CA ILE A 88 13.06 25.65 -9.41
C ILE A 88 12.43 26.74 -10.27
N GLU A 89 11.49 26.37 -11.13
CA GLU A 89 10.74 27.31 -11.97
C GLU A 89 9.90 28.27 -11.11
N GLN A 90 9.20 27.76 -10.09
CA GLN A 90 8.35 28.57 -9.20
C GLN A 90 9.10 29.60 -8.37
N ILE A 91 10.33 29.27 -7.93
CA ILE A 91 11.17 30.18 -7.14
C ILE A 91 12.11 31.03 -8.02
N GLU A 92 12.01 30.88 -9.34
CA GLU A 92 12.82 31.60 -10.34
C GLU A 92 14.34 31.52 -10.07
N LEU A 93 14.83 30.36 -9.59
CA LEU A 93 16.25 30.19 -9.21
C LEU A 93 17.21 30.14 -10.41
N GLN A 94 16.67 29.91 -11.59
CA GLN A 94 17.42 29.89 -12.85
C GLN A 94 17.92 31.29 -13.19
N LYS A 95 19.21 31.43 -13.50
CA LYS A 95 19.76 32.69 -14.03
C LYS A 95 19.06 33.04 -15.34
N ASP A 96 18.70 34.30 -15.56
CA ASP A 96 18.01 34.83 -16.75
C ASP A 96 18.24 34.02 -18.05
N GLY A 97 17.33 33.11 -18.39
CA GLY A 97 17.35 32.31 -19.62
C GLY A 97 18.26 31.06 -19.63
N GLY A 98 18.84 30.68 -18.50
CA GLY A 98 19.66 29.48 -18.34
C GLY A 98 18.84 28.21 -18.14
N SER A 99 19.38 27.06 -18.55
CA SER A 99 18.77 25.75 -18.32
C SER A 99 18.93 25.29 -16.86
N ILE A 100 17.96 24.52 -16.37
CA ILE A 100 18.03 23.86 -15.06
C ILE A 100 19.16 22.81 -15.09
N THR A 101 20.23 23.09 -14.35
CA THR A 101 21.41 22.22 -14.27
C THR A 101 21.26 21.16 -13.17
N ASP A 102 22.01 20.05 -13.28
CA ASP A 102 22.00 19.00 -12.25
C ASP A 102 22.53 19.49 -10.90
N THR A 103 23.49 20.44 -10.92
CA THR A 103 23.94 21.13 -9.71
C THR A 103 22.79 21.87 -9.02
N LEU A 104 21.93 22.55 -9.79
CA LEU A 104 20.78 23.28 -9.26
C LEU A 104 19.75 22.31 -8.66
N ARG A 105 19.41 21.24 -9.39
CA ARG A 105 18.52 20.17 -8.90
C ARG A 105 19.05 19.57 -7.60
N PHE A 106 20.35 19.25 -7.56
CA PHE A 106 20.98 18.69 -6.36
C PHE A 106 20.91 19.69 -5.20
N SER A 107 21.24 20.97 -5.43
CA SER A 107 21.26 22.00 -4.40
C SER A 107 19.88 22.22 -3.78
N VAL A 108 18.81 22.28 -4.60
CA VAL A 108 17.44 22.44 -4.11
C VAL A 108 16.97 21.20 -3.36
N ASN A 109 17.17 19.99 -3.90
CA ASN A 109 16.81 18.75 -3.22
C ASN A 109 17.52 18.60 -1.87
N HIS A 110 18.84 18.85 -1.85
CA HIS A 110 19.62 18.83 -0.62
C HIS A 110 19.16 19.91 0.36
N ARG A 111 18.77 21.10 -0.09
CA ARG A 111 18.23 22.12 0.84
C ARG A 111 16.91 21.68 1.47
N LEU A 112 16.02 21.08 0.67
CA LEU A 112 14.70 20.62 1.11
C LEU A 112 14.79 19.45 2.09
N THR A 113 15.76 18.53 1.97
CA THR A 113 15.96 17.46 2.97
C THR A 113 16.34 17.97 4.34
N GLN A 114 16.96 19.15 4.43
CA GLN A 114 17.39 19.76 5.70
C GLN A 114 16.28 20.57 6.38
N ASP A 115 15.10 20.70 5.75
CA ASP A 115 13.97 21.46 6.28
C ASP A 115 12.80 20.51 6.59
N THR A 116 12.43 20.44 7.87
CA THR A 116 11.45 19.48 8.39
C THR A 116 10.02 19.69 7.88
N ARG A 117 9.72 20.83 7.23
CA ARG A 117 8.41 21.08 6.62
C ARG A 117 8.19 20.18 5.40
N PHE A 118 9.27 19.84 4.71
CA PHE A 118 9.22 19.11 3.46
C PHE A 118 9.55 17.63 3.67
N ILE A 119 8.93 16.81 2.85
CA ILE A 119 9.16 15.37 2.82
C ILE A 119 9.23 14.91 1.38
N ASN A 120 10.19 14.04 1.08
CA ASN A 120 10.25 13.36 -0.20
C ASN A 120 9.26 12.19 -0.19
N VAL A 121 8.22 12.31 -1.02
CA VAL A 121 7.16 11.32 -1.23
C VAL A 121 7.27 10.68 -2.61
N GLY A 122 8.40 10.86 -3.28
CA GLY A 122 8.72 10.21 -4.56
C GLY A 122 9.51 8.91 -4.37
N THR A 123 10.06 8.40 -5.47
CA THR A 123 11.02 7.29 -5.46
C THR A 123 12.45 7.82 -5.43
N GLU A 124 13.43 6.92 -5.32
CA GLU A 124 14.84 7.29 -5.43
C GLU A 124 15.18 7.88 -6.80
N GLU A 125 14.56 7.34 -7.86
CA GLU A 125 14.73 7.78 -9.24
C GLU A 125 13.94 9.05 -9.56
N ARG A 126 12.78 9.25 -8.91
CA ARG A 126 11.87 10.37 -9.16
C ARG A 126 11.44 11.01 -7.85
N VAL A 127 12.22 12.00 -7.44
CA VAL A 127 11.99 12.79 -6.21
C VAL A 127 10.76 13.67 -6.39
N LEU A 128 9.87 13.63 -5.39
CA LEU A 128 8.69 14.47 -5.30
C LEU A 128 8.60 15.05 -3.89
N TRP A 129 8.51 16.36 -3.78
CA TRP A 129 8.43 17.07 -2.51
C TRP A 129 6.99 17.38 -2.15
N PHE A 130 6.66 17.18 -0.88
CA PHE A 130 5.38 17.51 -0.31
C PHE A 130 5.55 18.14 1.07
N LEU A 131 4.46 18.66 1.62
CA LEU A 131 4.44 19.25 2.96
C LEU A 131 3.99 18.23 4.00
N HIS A 132 4.79 18.05 5.04
CA HIS A 132 4.50 17.12 6.13
C HIS A 132 3.14 17.44 6.79
N ARG A 133 2.82 18.72 7.01
CA ARG A 133 1.56 19.14 7.65
C ARG A 133 0.29 18.83 6.83
N LEU A 134 0.44 18.55 5.53
CA LEU A 134 -0.67 18.23 4.64
C LEU A 134 -0.84 16.72 4.45
N MET A 135 0.04 15.92 5.04
CA MET A 135 -0.09 14.47 5.00
C MET A 135 -1.32 14.02 5.78
N PRO A 136 -2.15 13.12 5.23
CA PRO A 136 -3.24 12.55 5.99
C PRO A 136 -2.71 11.74 7.16
N LEU A 137 -3.36 11.83 8.33
CA LEU A 137 -2.97 11.10 9.53
C LEU A 137 -2.90 9.58 9.29
N GLN A 138 -3.75 9.04 8.42
CA GLN A 138 -3.81 7.60 8.08
C GLN A 138 -2.61 7.10 7.27
N VAL A 139 -1.76 8.01 6.80
CA VAL A 139 -0.51 7.70 6.12
C VAL A 139 0.63 7.62 7.12
N GLU A 140 0.56 8.40 8.21
CA GLU A 140 1.51 8.36 9.32
C GLU A 140 1.15 7.27 10.35
N GLU A 141 -0.14 7.04 10.58
CA GLU A 141 -0.67 6.02 11.48
C GLU A 141 -1.54 5.01 10.75
N VAL A 142 -1.26 3.72 10.97
CA VAL A 142 -2.09 2.64 10.43
C VAL A 142 -3.55 2.82 10.90
N PRO A 143 -4.54 2.82 9.99
CA PRO A 143 -5.95 2.85 10.36
C PRO A 143 -6.32 1.75 11.36
N HIS A 144 -7.19 2.05 12.33
CA HIS A 144 -7.57 1.10 13.39
C HIS A 144 -8.05 -0.25 12.83
N ASN A 145 -8.85 -0.22 11.76
CA ASN A 145 -9.37 -1.43 11.13
C ASN A 145 -8.30 -2.29 10.42
N LEU A 146 -7.11 -1.75 10.15
CA LEU A 146 -5.97 -2.47 9.56
C LEU A 146 -4.93 -2.93 10.59
N ARG A 147 -5.01 -2.48 11.85
CA ARG A 147 -4.06 -2.85 12.90
C ARG A 147 -4.25 -4.32 13.29
N ILE A 148 -3.29 -5.16 12.89
CA ILE A 148 -3.24 -6.56 13.30
C ILE A 148 -2.59 -6.63 14.68
N ASN A 149 -3.18 -7.38 15.61
CA ASN A 149 -2.55 -7.65 16.90
C ASN A 149 -1.29 -8.50 16.67
N PRO A 150 -0.08 -8.07 17.10
CA PRO A 150 1.16 -8.84 16.94
C PRO A 150 1.11 -10.25 17.53
N ASP A 151 0.28 -10.49 18.56
CA ASP A 151 0.09 -11.81 19.16
C ASP A 151 -0.67 -12.79 18.25
N MET A 152 -1.31 -12.29 17.18
CA MET A 152 -2.04 -13.09 16.19
C MET A 152 -1.09 -13.65 15.12
N THR A 153 -0.22 -14.56 15.53
CA THR A 153 0.63 -15.32 14.62
C THR A 153 -0.06 -16.63 14.22
N PHE A 154 0.17 -17.08 12.99
CA PHE A 154 -0.24 -18.42 12.56
C PHE A 154 0.90 -19.12 11.82
N ASP A 155 0.90 -20.45 11.88
CA ASP A 155 1.81 -21.29 11.09
C ASP A 155 1.02 -21.90 9.91
N PRO A 156 1.26 -21.44 8.67
CA PRO A 156 0.60 -22.00 7.49
C PRO A 156 0.90 -23.50 7.29
N GLU A 157 2.06 -23.98 7.71
CA GLU A 157 2.43 -25.39 7.55
C GLU A 157 1.71 -26.31 8.53
N ALA A 158 1.17 -25.76 9.63
CA ALA A 158 0.29 -26.48 10.54
C ALA A 158 -1.11 -26.73 9.94
N LEU A 159 -1.50 -26.03 8.87
CA LEU A 159 -2.78 -26.25 8.21
C LEU A 159 -2.69 -27.43 7.22
N PRO A 160 -3.71 -28.32 7.18
CA PRO A 160 -3.84 -29.32 6.12
C PRO A 160 -3.82 -28.67 4.72
N PRO A 161 -3.32 -29.35 3.67
CA PRO A 161 -3.20 -28.80 2.32
C PRO A 161 -4.49 -28.18 1.78
N ASP A 162 -5.63 -28.83 1.99
CA ASP A 162 -6.94 -28.35 1.53
C ASP A 162 -7.35 -27.03 2.21
N LEU A 163 -7.00 -26.85 3.49
CA LEU A 163 -7.28 -25.60 4.21
C LEU A 163 -6.30 -24.51 3.84
N ARG A 164 -5.02 -24.88 3.67
CA ARG A 164 -3.98 -23.94 3.22
C ARG A 164 -4.28 -23.38 1.83
N ALA A 165 -4.86 -24.18 0.94
CA ALA A 165 -5.28 -23.72 -0.38
C ALA A 165 -6.31 -22.56 -0.33
N LEU A 166 -7.14 -22.50 0.72
CA LEU A 166 -8.14 -21.44 0.88
C LEU A 166 -7.52 -20.07 1.20
N LEU A 167 -6.26 -20.02 1.66
CA LEU A 167 -5.54 -18.75 1.86
C LEU A 167 -5.43 -17.95 0.56
N MET A 168 -5.21 -18.63 -0.57
CA MET A 168 -5.08 -18.00 -1.89
C MET A 168 -6.41 -17.41 -2.41
N GLU A 169 -7.54 -17.80 -1.83
CA GLU A 169 -8.85 -17.33 -2.26
C GLU A 169 -9.29 -16.02 -1.61
N ILE A 170 -8.59 -15.58 -0.55
CA ILE A 170 -8.88 -14.34 0.19
C ILE A 170 -7.76 -13.35 -0.08
N ASP A 171 -8.10 -12.26 -0.76
CA ASP A 171 -7.17 -11.18 -1.11
C ASP A 171 -6.86 -10.31 0.12
N ASP A 172 -5.94 -10.79 0.97
CA ASP A 172 -5.53 -10.13 2.22
C ASP A 172 -3.99 -10.02 2.32
N GLU A 173 -3.51 -8.81 2.59
CA GLU A 173 -2.11 -8.40 2.69
C GLU A 173 -1.33 -9.04 3.85
N ALA A 174 -2.03 -9.59 4.86
CA ALA A 174 -1.41 -10.31 5.96
C ALA A 174 -1.12 -11.78 5.63
N THR A 175 -1.54 -12.26 4.45
CA THR A 175 -1.23 -13.61 3.98
C THR A 175 0.22 -13.65 3.51
N PRO A 176 1.06 -14.58 4.02
CA PRO A 176 2.45 -14.67 3.56
C PRO A 176 2.50 -14.90 2.05
N PRO A 177 3.40 -14.21 1.29
CA PRO A 177 3.40 -14.24 -0.16
C PRO A 177 3.43 -15.64 -0.79
N GLN A 178 4.10 -16.61 -0.14
CA GLN A 178 4.18 -17.99 -0.61
C GLN A 178 2.85 -18.78 -0.55
N TYR A 179 1.86 -18.28 0.20
CA TYR A 179 0.52 -18.88 0.31
C TYR A 179 -0.58 -17.96 -0.23
N ALA A 180 -0.20 -16.84 -0.83
CA ALA A 180 -1.10 -15.96 -1.54
C ALA A 180 -1.14 -16.33 -3.04
N ARG A 181 -2.06 -15.71 -3.78
CA ARG A 181 -2.09 -15.85 -5.24
C ARG A 181 -0.74 -15.37 -5.81
N PRO A 182 -0.04 -16.18 -6.63
CA PRO A 182 1.25 -15.79 -7.18
C PRO A 182 1.10 -14.60 -8.11
N ALA A 183 2.08 -13.71 -8.09
CA ALA A 183 2.13 -12.59 -9.01
C ALA A 183 2.59 -13.05 -10.40
N ASP A 184 2.02 -12.48 -11.44
CA ASP A 184 2.61 -12.50 -12.77
C ASP A 184 3.50 -11.24 -12.92
N PRO A 185 4.83 -11.39 -13.05
CA PRO A 185 5.74 -10.24 -13.19
C PRO A 185 5.44 -9.36 -14.42
N GLN A 186 4.77 -9.91 -15.43
CA GLN A 186 4.39 -9.20 -16.64
C GLN A 186 2.97 -8.63 -16.61
N ALA A 187 2.23 -8.82 -15.51
CA ALA A 187 0.89 -8.28 -15.37
C ALA A 187 0.91 -6.75 -15.40
N SER A 188 0.11 -6.20 -16.31
CA SER A 188 -0.22 -4.77 -16.37
C SER A 188 -1.57 -4.46 -15.71
N GLU A 189 -2.34 -5.48 -15.33
CA GLU A 189 -3.64 -5.39 -14.69
C GLU A 189 -3.77 -6.46 -13.59
N THR A 190 -4.44 -6.11 -12.49
CA THR A 190 -4.83 -7.08 -11.46
C THR A 190 -6.25 -6.81 -10.98
N ILE A 191 -6.96 -7.87 -10.59
CA ILE A 191 -8.32 -7.81 -10.05
C ILE A 191 -8.34 -8.54 -8.71
N PHE A 192 -8.89 -7.86 -7.70
CA PHE A 192 -8.99 -8.39 -6.34
C PHE A 192 -10.25 -7.90 -5.64
N VAL A 193 -10.57 -8.54 -4.52
CA VAL A 193 -11.77 -8.25 -3.72
C VAL A 193 -11.51 -7.15 -2.70
N LEU A 194 -12.37 -6.13 -2.65
CA LEU A 194 -12.37 -5.10 -1.61
C LEU A 194 -12.86 -5.69 -0.28
N THR A 195 -11.95 -5.89 0.68
CA THR A 195 -12.27 -6.45 2.00
C THR A 195 -12.88 -5.42 2.94
N TYR A 196 -13.52 -5.88 4.03
CA TYR A 196 -14.15 -4.99 5.02
C TYR A 196 -13.18 -3.98 5.65
N PRO A 197 -11.98 -4.39 6.14
CA PRO A 197 -11.01 -3.46 6.72
C PRO A 197 -10.62 -2.33 5.77
N HIS A 198 -10.38 -2.67 4.50
CA HIS A 198 -9.98 -1.73 3.46
C HIS A 198 -11.11 -0.80 3.04
N ARG A 199 -12.34 -1.33 2.88
CA ARG A 199 -13.53 -0.51 2.61
C ARG A 199 -13.77 0.51 3.72
N ARG A 200 -13.68 0.10 5.00
CA ARG A 200 -13.88 1.02 6.15
C ARG A 200 -12.79 2.09 6.24
N SER A 201 -11.56 1.74 5.86
CA SER A 201 -10.41 2.65 5.99
C SER A 201 -10.17 3.52 4.74
N GLY A 202 -10.93 3.33 3.65
CA GLY A 202 -10.68 4.05 2.40
C GLY A 202 -9.34 3.68 1.76
N THR A 203 -8.96 2.40 1.86
CA THR A 203 -7.66 1.88 1.42
C THR A 203 -7.80 0.71 0.45
N LEU A 204 -6.71 0.32 -0.21
CA LEU A 204 -6.57 -0.97 -0.91
C LEU A 204 -5.38 -1.76 -0.33
N PRO A 205 -5.44 -3.10 -0.29
CA PRO A 205 -4.32 -3.94 0.10
C PRO A 205 -3.21 -3.91 -0.95
N VAL A 206 -1.95 -3.90 -0.52
CA VAL A 206 -0.80 -4.22 -1.39
C VAL A 206 -0.61 -5.73 -1.37
N LEU A 207 -1.29 -6.39 -2.29
CA LEU A 207 -1.25 -7.84 -2.46
C LEU A 207 0.02 -8.29 -3.19
N PRO A 208 0.46 -9.54 -3.03
CA PRO A 208 1.57 -10.09 -3.81
C PRO A 208 1.36 -9.95 -5.33
N THR A 209 0.13 -10.13 -5.82
CA THR A 209 -0.22 -9.91 -7.24
C THR A 209 -0.08 -8.47 -7.70
N LEU A 210 -0.20 -7.52 -6.78
CA LEU A 210 -0.10 -6.08 -7.05
C LEU A 210 1.34 -5.56 -6.85
N ARG A 211 2.15 -6.21 -6.01
CA ARG A 211 3.49 -5.73 -5.63
C ARG A 211 4.42 -5.48 -6.83
N PRO A 212 4.54 -6.37 -7.84
CA PRO A 212 5.37 -6.10 -9.03
C PRO A 212 4.88 -4.92 -9.87
N MET A 213 3.66 -4.43 -9.60
CA MET A 213 3.12 -3.28 -10.28
C MET A 213 3.49 -1.94 -9.66
N LEU A 214 3.77 -1.94 -8.36
CA LEU A 214 4.04 -0.74 -7.59
C LEU A 214 5.53 -0.39 -7.60
N PRO A 215 5.88 0.89 -7.43
CA PRO A 215 7.27 1.28 -7.26
C PRO A 215 7.86 0.69 -5.97
N GLU A 216 9.18 0.53 -5.96
CA GLU A 216 9.90 0.22 -4.73
C GLU A 216 9.88 1.41 -3.78
N THR A 217 9.59 1.11 -2.51
CA THR A 217 9.37 2.13 -1.48
C THR A 217 10.50 2.20 -0.48
N ASN A 218 11.25 1.10 -0.29
CA ASN A 218 12.25 0.96 0.79
C ASN A 218 11.67 1.37 2.17
N GLY A 219 10.40 1.04 2.42
CA GLY A 219 9.68 1.40 3.65
C GLY A 219 9.16 2.83 3.72
N ARG A 220 9.41 3.66 2.69
CA ARG A 220 8.94 5.05 2.63
C ARG A 220 7.49 5.15 2.18
N ILE A 221 6.89 6.28 2.49
CA ILE A 221 5.60 6.70 1.95
C ILE A 221 5.84 7.26 0.54
N VAL A 222 5.12 6.75 -0.46
CA VAL A 222 5.22 7.21 -1.84
C VAL A 222 3.86 7.72 -2.31
N ALA A 223 3.83 8.92 -2.87
CA ALA A 223 2.65 9.50 -3.49
C ALA A 223 2.49 8.97 -4.92
N LEU A 224 1.27 8.53 -5.24
CA LEU A 224 0.86 7.99 -6.52
C LEU A 224 -0.31 8.80 -7.06
N GLN A 225 -0.37 8.96 -8.38
CA GLN A 225 -1.54 9.51 -9.06
C GLN A 225 -2.41 8.36 -9.56
N PHE A 226 -3.59 8.20 -8.99
CA PHE A 226 -4.59 7.27 -9.51
C PHE A 226 -5.51 8.02 -10.46
N ILE A 227 -5.87 7.40 -11.57
CA ILE A 227 -6.86 7.90 -12.53
C ILE A 227 -8.10 7.04 -12.36
N ASP A 228 -9.24 7.68 -12.16
CA ASP A 228 -10.52 7.00 -12.16
C ASP A 228 -10.79 6.42 -13.56
N GLY A 229 -10.91 5.10 -13.67
CA GLY A 229 -11.20 4.42 -14.93
C GLY A 229 -12.58 4.77 -15.52
N GLN A 230 -13.50 5.30 -14.70
CA GLN A 230 -14.85 5.68 -15.12
C GLN A 230 -14.94 7.12 -15.64
N THR A 231 -14.20 8.06 -15.05
CA THR A 231 -14.29 9.49 -15.41
C THR A 231 -13.02 10.06 -16.03
N GLY A 232 -11.87 9.44 -15.78
CA GLY A 232 -10.55 9.98 -16.12
C GLY A 232 -10.00 10.98 -15.11
N ASP A 233 -10.70 11.23 -14.00
CA ASP A 233 -10.28 12.22 -13.01
C ASP A 233 -9.08 11.71 -12.19
N PRO A 234 -8.09 12.58 -11.90
CA PRO A 234 -6.96 12.21 -11.07
C PRO A 234 -7.31 12.26 -9.57
N MET A 235 -6.70 11.35 -8.82
CA MET A 235 -6.79 11.22 -7.37
C MET A 235 -5.39 11.01 -6.80
N LEU A 236 -5.09 11.67 -5.69
CA LEU A 236 -3.85 11.45 -4.96
C LEU A 236 -4.02 10.24 -4.03
N VAL A 237 -3.13 9.25 -4.17
CA VAL A 237 -3.12 8.02 -3.37
C VAL A 237 -1.74 7.83 -2.76
N TRP A 238 -1.71 7.35 -1.52
CA TRP A 238 -0.50 7.17 -0.74
C TRP A 238 -0.17 5.70 -0.59
N LEU A 239 0.98 5.27 -1.12
CA LEU A 239 1.53 3.95 -0.89
C LEU A 239 2.31 3.95 0.43
N VAL A 240 1.76 3.27 1.43
CA VAL A 240 2.40 3.06 2.73
C VAL A 240 3.13 1.72 2.69
N GLY A 241 4.37 1.76 2.20
CA GLY A 241 5.16 0.56 1.90
C GLY A 241 5.40 -0.34 3.11
N GLU A 242 5.67 0.24 4.28
CA GLU A 242 5.92 -0.51 5.53
C GLU A 242 4.73 -1.39 5.96
N HIS A 243 3.51 -0.93 5.68
CA HIS A 243 2.27 -1.56 6.15
C HIS A 243 1.43 -2.17 5.03
N ASN A 244 1.95 -2.20 3.79
CA ASN A 244 1.32 -2.85 2.63
C ASN A 244 -0.11 -2.38 2.34
N TYR A 245 -0.37 -1.07 2.34
CA TYR A 245 -1.65 -0.52 1.87
C TYR A 245 -1.50 0.77 1.05
N LEU A 246 -2.53 1.03 0.24
CA LEU A 246 -2.73 2.27 -0.51
C LEU A 246 -3.85 3.07 0.17
N PHE A 247 -3.63 4.33 0.52
CA PHE A 247 -4.61 5.20 1.18
C PHE A 247 -5.08 6.35 0.27
N GLY A 248 -6.35 6.73 0.37
CA GLY A 248 -6.91 7.89 -0.35
C GLY A 248 -8.14 7.59 -1.20
N LEU A 249 -8.74 6.40 -1.06
CA LEU A 249 -9.82 5.92 -1.93
C LEU A 249 -11.21 5.91 -1.28
N GLY A 250 -11.33 6.40 -0.04
CA GLY A 250 -12.60 6.45 0.69
C GLY A 250 -13.71 7.19 -0.08
N ASN A 251 -13.43 8.42 -0.55
CA ASN A 251 -14.38 9.21 -1.33
C ASN A 251 -14.79 8.51 -2.62
N TRP A 252 -13.85 7.82 -3.28
CA TRP A 252 -14.11 7.05 -4.49
C TRP A 252 -15.03 5.86 -4.22
N PHE A 253 -14.82 5.13 -3.12
CA PHE A 253 -15.72 4.05 -2.69
C PHE A 253 -17.14 4.56 -2.40
N GLU A 254 -17.26 5.72 -1.76
CA GLU A 254 -18.56 6.34 -1.44
C GLU A 254 -19.28 6.82 -2.69
N MET A 255 -18.56 7.49 -3.60
CA MET A 255 -19.09 8.00 -4.87
C MET A 255 -19.78 6.89 -5.68
N TYR A 256 -19.11 5.75 -5.83
CA TYR A 256 -19.64 4.60 -6.56
C TYR A 256 -20.43 3.61 -5.70
N LYS A 257 -20.60 3.89 -4.41
CA LYS A 257 -21.30 3.03 -3.44
C LYS A 257 -20.76 1.60 -3.44
N LEU A 258 -19.43 1.45 -3.50
CA LEU A 258 -18.78 0.15 -3.57
C LEU A 258 -18.98 -0.63 -2.25
N PRO A 259 -19.60 -1.82 -2.29
CA PRO A 259 -19.76 -2.66 -1.11
C PRO A 259 -18.44 -3.37 -0.76
N VAL A 260 -18.37 -3.90 0.46
CA VAL A 260 -17.42 -4.98 0.75
C VAL A 260 -17.70 -6.14 -0.21
N GLY A 261 -16.65 -6.76 -0.72
CA GLY A 261 -16.75 -7.81 -1.73
C GLY A 261 -16.64 -7.29 -3.16
N ALA A 262 -16.66 -5.97 -3.41
CA ALA A 262 -16.54 -5.42 -4.76
C ALA A 262 -15.24 -5.85 -5.45
N PHE A 263 -15.29 -6.14 -6.75
CA PHE A 263 -14.09 -6.37 -7.53
C PHE A 263 -13.46 -5.04 -7.95
N ILE A 264 -12.24 -4.80 -7.49
CA ILE A 264 -11.42 -3.64 -7.86
C ILE A 264 -10.42 -4.07 -8.90
N ILE A 265 -10.25 -3.24 -9.93
CA ILE A 265 -9.26 -3.42 -10.98
C ILE A 265 -8.21 -2.32 -10.79
N LEU A 266 -6.94 -2.71 -10.82
CA LEU A 266 -5.85 -1.75 -10.91
C LEU A 266 -5.00 -2.04 -12.15
N ARG A 267 -4.69 -0.99 -12.92
CA ARG A 267 -3.85 -1.08 -14.13
C ARG A 267 -2.65 -0.15 -14.04
N LYS A 268 -1.51 -0.61 -14.56
CA LYS A 268 -0.34 0.22 -14.82
C LYS A 268 -0.63 1.22 -15.92
N THR A 269 0.03 2.38 -15.84
CA THR A 269 0.23 3.26 -16.99
C THR A 269 1.70 3.20 -17.43
N GLU A 270 2.06 3.98 -18.45
CA GLU A 270 3.47 4.16 -18.83
C GLU A 270 4.28 4.90 -17.76
N ASP A 271 3.62 5.71 -16.92
CA ASP A 271 4.27 6.39 -15.81
C ASP A 271 4.22 5.50 -14.55
N PRO A 272 5.37 5.14 -13.94
CA PRO A 272 5.44 4.22 -12.81
C PRO A 272 4.80 4.74 -11.52
N LEU A 273 4.53 6.05 -11.43
CA LEU A 273 3.82 6.66 -10.30
C LEU A 273 2.34 6.91 -10.60
N LYS A 274 1.85 6.41 -11.74
CA LYS A 274 0.48 6.62 -12.19
C LYS A 274 -0.23 5.31 -12.52
N PHE A 275 -1.43 5.16 -11.98
CA PHE A 275 -2.23 3.95 -12.10
C PHE A 275 -3.66 4.30 -12.52
N ILE A 276 -4.37 3.37 -13.13
CA ILE A 276 -5.81 3.48 -13.34
C ILE A 276 -6.48 2.57 -12.32
N VAL A 277 -7.41 3.12 -11.53
CA VAL A 277 -8.26 2.38 -10.59
C VAL A 277 -9.67 2.31 -11.14
N ASP A 278 -10.26 1.13 -11.11
CA ASP A 278 -11.55 0.87 -11.75
C ASP A 278 -12.31 -0.22 -10.98
N TYR A 279 -13.58 -0.42 -11.32
CA TYR A 279 -14.41 -1.49 -10.81
C TYR A 279 -15.23 -2.09 -11.94
N ILE A 280 -15.89 -3.22 -11.71
CA ILE A 280 -16.74 -3.83 -12.74
C ILE A 280 -18.20 -3.37 -12.55
N PRO A 281 -18.72 -2.39 -13.31
CA PRO A 281 -20.10 -1.95 -13.17
C PRO A 281 -21.07 -3.05 -13.61
N GLN A 282 -22.26 -3.06 -13.00
CA GLN A 282 -23.38 -3.86 -13.45
C GLN A 282 -24.69 -3.10 -13.27
N ARG A 283 -25.75 -3.57 -13.94
CA ARG A 283 -27.09 -3.04 -13.70
C ARG A 283 -27.44 -3.16 -12.22
N THR A 284 -27.99 -2.10 -11.64
CA THR A 284 -28.37 -2.10 -10.22
C THR A 284 -29.42 -3.18 -9.93
N GLN A 285 -29.10 -4.07 -8.99
CA GLN A 285 -29.98 -5.15 -8.54
C GLN A 285 -30.20 -5.06 -7.02
N ARG A 286 -31.39 -5.48 -6.57
CA ARG A 286 -31.72 -5.54 -5.14
C ARG A 286 -31.42 -6.94 -4.61
N GLU A 287 -30.26 -7.06 -4.00
CA GLU A 287 -29.70 -8.33 -3.54
C GLU A 287 -29.85 -8.48 -2.03
N TRP A 288 -30.00 -9.72 -1.57
CA TRP A 288 -30.04 -10.02 -0.14
C TRP A 288 -28.61 -10.06 0.40
N VAL A 289 -28.25 -9.07 1.22
CA VAL A 289 -26.92 -8.93 1.81
C VAL A 289 -27.00 -9.18 3.31
N ARG A 290 -25.97 -9.84 3.86
CA ARG A 290 -25.77 -9.98 5.30
C ARG A 290 -25.37 -8.62 5.86
N VAL A 291 -26.18 -8.07 6.77
CA VAL A 291 -25.93 -6.77 7.39
C VAL A 291 -25.65 -6.95 8.86
N ALA A 292 -24.47 -6.51 9.28
CA ALA A 292 -24.05 -6.44 10.67
C ALA A 292 -24.76 -5.29 11.38
N THR A 293 -25.28 -5.57 12.58
CA THR A 293 -25.94 -4.60 13.47
C THR A 293 -25.57 -4.89 14.92
N VAL A 294 -25.72 -3.90 15.79
CA VAL A 294 -25.59 -4.12 17.24
C VAL A 294 -26.98 -4.28 17.86
N GLN A 295 -27.20 -5.41 18.54
CA GLN A 295 -28.42 -5.70 19.30
C GLN A 295 -28.03 -6.18 20.69
N ASN A 296 -28.62 -5.61 21.75
CA ASN A 296 -28.32 -5.97 23.14
C ASN A 296 -26.82 -5.97 23.48
N ASN A 297 -26.06 -5.01 22.92
CA ASN A 297 -24.60 -4.91 23.06
C ASN A 297 -23.85 -6.18 22.55
N GLN A 298 -24.40 -6.86 21.55
CA GLN A 298 -23.76 -7.95 20.82
C GLN A 298 -23.90 -7.71 19.32
N LEU A 299 -22.98 -8.28 18.55
CA LEU A 299 -23.06 -8.23 17.10
C LEU A 299 -24.12 -9.24 16.63
N ALA A 300 -25.04 -8.78 15.79
CA ALA A 300 -26.08 -9.59 15.19
C ALA A 300 -26.08 -9.41 13.67
N PHE A 301 -26.46 -10.46 12.94
CA PHE A 301 -26.58 -10.42 11.49
C PHE A 301 -28.02 -10.67 11.03
N GLN A 302 -28.40 -9.96 9.98
CA GLN A 302 -29.70 -10.11 9.33
C GLN A 302 -29.56 -9.98 7.81
N MET A 303 -30.42 -10.68 7.06
CA MET A 303 -30.52 -10.49 5.63
C MET A 303 -31.33 -9.23 5.33
N LYS A 304 -30.76 -8.30 4.57
CA LYS A 304 -31.45 -7.08 4.10
C LYS A 304 -31.25 -6.89 2.61
N LYS A 305 -32.31 -6.41 1.93
CA LYS A 305 -32.20 -6.02 0.53
C LYS A 305 -31.34 -4.75 0.41
N ARG A 306 -30.29 -4.82 -0.39
CA ARG A 306 -29.40 -3.70 -0.73
C ARG A 306 -29.32 -3.54 -2.23
N ALA A 307 -29.27 -2.30 -2.69
CA ALA A 307 -29.04 -1.99 -4.10
C ALA A 307 -27.53 -2.07 -4.37
N LEU A 308 -27.12 -2.97 -5.25
CA LEU A 308 -25.71 -3.17 -5.64
C LEU A 308 -25.56 -2.88 -7.14
N SER A 309 -24.55 -2.09 -7.50
CA SER A 309 -24.31 -1.57 -8.87
C SER A 309 -22.97 -1.96 -9.47
N CYS A 310 -22.19 -2.81 -8.81
CA CYS A 310 -20.93 -3.37 -9.31
C CYS A 310 -20.90 -4.88 -9.07
N ARG A 311 -20.08 -5.62 -9.81
CA ARG A 311 -19.84 -7.04 -9.50
C ARG A 311 -19.09 -7.15 -8.17
N TYR A 312 -19.36 -8.24 -7.46
CA TYR A 312 -18.79 -8.53 -6.15
C TYR A 312 -18.69 -10.04 -5.92
N ASP A 313 -17.88 -10.44 -4.93
CA ASP A 313 -17.83 -11.80 -4.40
C ASP A 313 -19.00 -12.01 -3.42
N GLU A 314 -19.93 -12.90 -3.77
CA GLU A 314 -21.15 -13.20 -3.00
C GLU A 314 -20.88 -13.80 -1.61
N LEU A 315 -19.72 -14.42 -1.41
CA LEU A 315 -19.32 -14.98 -0.13
C LEU A 315 -18.68 -13.92 0.76
N MET A 316 -18.07 -12.88 0.17
CA MET A 316 -17.41 -11.79 0.90
C MET A 316 -18.35 -10.61 1.19
N VAL A 317 -19.43 -10.43 0.43
CA VAL A 317 -20.32 -9.28 0.57
C VAL A 317 -20.96 -9.20 1.96
N ILE A 318 -20.73 -8.07 2.62
CA ILE A 318 -21.29 -7.76 3.93
C ILE A 318 -21.55 -6.26 4.04
N GLY A 319 -22.66 -5.90 4.68
CA GLY A 319 -22.99 -4.52 5.01
C GLY A 319 -22.94 -4.28 6.52
N GLU A 320 -22.99 -3.01 6.91
CA GLU A 320 -23.14 -2.57 8.29
C GLU A 320 -24.27 -1.55 8.41
N GLU A 321 -24.87 -1.47 9.59
CA GLU A 321 -25.74 -0.35 10.00
C GLU A 321 -25.38 0.04 11.43
N GLY A 322 -25.26 1.35 11.68
CA GLY A 322 -24.86 1.88 12.99
C GLY A 322 -23.37 1.69 13.26
N SER A 323 -22.52 2.23 12.37
CA SER A 323 -21.06 2.08 12.45
C SER A 323 -20.51 2.52 13.80
N GLU A 324 -21.00 3.63 14.38
CA GLU A 324 -20.55 4.09 15.71
C GLU A 324 -20.78 3.05 16.82
N ALA A 325 -21.90 2.32 16.76
CA ALA A 325 -22.20 1.28 17.74
C ALA A 325 -21.30 0.05 17.53
N ILE A 326 -20.99 -0.29 16.27
CA ILE A 326 -20.05 -1.37 15.93
C ILE A 326 -18.64 -1.00 16.39
N ASP A 327 -18.19 0.22 16.12
CA ASP A 327 -16.88 0.74 16.55
C ASP A 327 -16.77 0.70 18.08
N ALA A 328 -17.81 1.11 18.82
CA ALA A 328 -17.85 0.99 20.27
C ALA A 328 -17.79 -0.47 20.77
N LEU A 329 -18.43 -1.40 20.05
CA LEU A 329 -18.38 -2.82 20.38
C LEU A 329 -16.99 -3.41 20.12
N TRP A 330 -16.32 -3.00 19.04
CA TRP A 330 -14.94 -3.38 18.72
C TRP A 330 -14.01 -2.94 19.85
N VAL A 331 -14.00 -1.66 20.22
CA VAL A 331 -13.16 -1.12 21.30
C VAL A 331 -13.41 -1.86 22.61
N LYS A 332 -14.67 -2.16 22.93
CA LYS A 332 -15.02 -2.92 24.13
C LYS A 332 -14.50 -4.37 24.09
N ALA A 333 -14.51 -5.01 22.92
CA ALA A 333 -13.97 -6.36 22.74
C ALA A 333 -12.44 -6.39 22.93
N GLU A 334 -11.73 -5.35 22.48
CA GLU A 334 -10.29 -5.17 22.71
C GLU A 334 -9.97 -4.90 24.19
N GLN A 335 -10.69 -3.98 24.83
CA GLN A 335 -10.52 -3.68 26.26
C GLN A 335 -10.74 -4.91 27.15
N LYS A 336 -11.73 -5.75 26.79
CA LYS A 336 -12.00 -7.02 27.46
C LYS A 336 -11.04 -8.15 27.08
N LYS A 337 -10.14 -7.92 26.11
CA LYS A 337 -9.21 -8.91 25.57
C LYS A 337 -9.90 -10.22 25.18
N LEU A 338 -11.08 -10.13 24.53
CA LEU A 338 -11.79 -11.33 24.11
C LEU A 338 -10.90 -12.17 23.19
N SER A 339 -10.85 -13.49 23.37
CA SER A 339 -10.09 -14.35 22.46
C SER A 339 -10.76 -14.41 21.08
N LEU A 340 -10.01 -14.79 20.04
CA LEU A 340 -10.61 -15.03 18.72
C LEU A 340 -11.69 -16.11 18.81
N SER A 341 -11.40 -17.20 19.53
CA SER A 341 -12.36 -18.26 19.83
C SER A 341 -13.68 -17.74 20.39
N GLN A 342 -13.63 -16.88 21.42
CA GLN A 342 -14.83 -16.27 22.01
C GLN A 342 -15.61 -15.43 21.00
N LEU A 343 -14.93 -14.65 20.15
CA LEU A 343 -15.61 -13.91 19.08
C LEU A 343 -16.27 -14.85 18.07
N LEU A 344 -15.58 -15.90 17.64
CA LEU A 344 -16.13 -16.87 16.70
C LEU A 344 -17.35 -17.58 17.26
N THR A 345 -17.34 -17.99 18.53
CA THR A 345 -18.53 -18.60 19.17
C THR A 345 -19.73 -17.65 19.26
N GLN A 346 -19.52 -16.33 19.19
CA GLN A 346 -20.60 -15.35 19.14
C GLN A 346 -21.06 -15.07 17.69
N ILE A 347 -20.12 -14.93 16.76
CA ILE A 347 -20.38 -14.53 15.37
C ILE A 347 -20.91 -15.70 14.53
N PHE A 348 -20.34 -16.90 14.69
CA PHE A 348 -20.65 -18.03 13.83
C PHE A 348 -22.12 -18.48 13.89
N PRO A 349 -22.76 -18.61 15.07
CA PRO A 349 -24.18 -18.96 15.15
C PRO A 349 -25.09 -17.93 14.47
N GLU A 350 -24.74 -16.65 14.56
CA GLU A 350 -25.47 -15.55 13.92
C GLU A 350 -25.40 -15.60 12.39
N LEU A 351 -24.34 -16.17 11.82
CA LEU A 351 -24.22 -16.41 10.39
C LEU A 351 -24.93 -17.70 9.97
N MET A 352 -24.80 -18.78 10.76
CA MET A 352 -25.44 -20.07 10.49
C MET A 352 -26.95 -19.96 10.38
N LYS A 353 -27.61 -19.16 11.24
CA LYS A 353 -29.07 -18.97 11.19
C LYS A 353 -29.57 -18.32 9.89
N LEU A 354 -28.68 -17.70 9.11
CA LEU A 354 -29.02 -17.07 7.83
C LEU A 354 -28.88 -18.03 6.64
N THR A 355 -28.38 -19.26 6.85
CA THR A 355 -28.20 -20.26 5.79
C THR A 355 -29.05 -21.49 6.05
N SER A 356 -29.65 -22.04 5.00
CA SER A 356 -30.50 -23.24 5.11
C SER A 356 -29.72 -24.51 5.46
N GLN A 357 -28.43 -24.54 5.10
CA GLN A 357 -27.54 -25.68 5.30
C GLN A 357 -26.87 -25.69 6.69
N SER A 358 -27.13 -24.70 7.55
CA SER A 358 -26.46 -24.56 8.85
C SER A 358 -24.91 -24.63 8.72
N ALA A 359 -24.40 -24.09 7.62
CA ALA A 359 -22.98 -24.04 7.30
C ALA A 359 -22.62 -22.64 6.81
N VAL A 360 -21.38 -22.22 7.07
CA VAL A 360 -20.85 -20.89 6.75
C VAL A 360 -19.52 -21.07 6.02
N HIS A 361 -19.37 -20.35 4.90
CA HIS A 361 -18.12 -20.35 4.14
C HIS A 361 -17.06 -19.50 4.84
N ILE A 362 -15.78 -19.87 4.73
CA ILE A 362 -14.66 -19.12 5.35
C ILE A 362 -14.63 -17.66 4.94
N LYS A 363 -14.83 -17.35 3.65
CA LYS A 363 -14.92 -15.97 3.13
C LYS A 363 -15.99 -15.13 3.87
N THR A 364 -17.17 -15.70 4.06
CA THR A 364 -18.26 -15.04 4.78
C THR A 364 -17.92 -14.80 6.24
N LEU A 365 -17.32 -15.81 6.89
CA LEU A 365 -16.87 -15.67 8.27
C LEU A 365 -15.74 -14.64 8.40
N TYR A 366 -14.78 -14.65 7.47
CA TYR A 366 -13.68 -13.68 7.42
C TYR A 366 -14.21 -12.26 7.33
N SER A 367 -15.14 -11.97 6.41
CA SER A 367 -15.76 -10.65 6.31
C SER A 367 -16.49 -10.25 7.60
N ALA A 368 -17.22 -11.18 8.21
CA ALA A 368 -17.99 -10.94 9.43
C ALA A 368 -17.10 -10.71 10.67
N VAL A 369 -16.02 -11.48 10.83
CA VAL A 369 -15.07 -11.31 11.93
C VAL A 369 -14.35 -9.97 11.82
N ASN A 370 -13.97 -9.58 10.59
CA ASN A 370 -13.30 -8.31 10.34
C ASN A 370 -14.21 -7.08 10.57
N VAL A 371 -15.53 -7.26 10.78
CA VAL A 371 -16.42 -6.20 11.31
C VAL A 371 -16.07 -5.82 12.75
N MET A 372 -15.58 -6.77 13.53
CA MET A 372 -15.39 -6.66 14.98
C MET A 372 -13.94 -6.70 15.43
N ARG A 373 -13.05 -7.21 14.55
CA ARG A 373 -11.63 -7.34 14.83
C ARG A 373 -10.87 -7.61 13.52
N ARG A 374 -9.82 -6.85 13.25
CA ARG A 374 -8.87 -7.17 12.18
C ARG A 374 -8.27 -8.55 12.42
N CYS A 375 -8.58 -9.49 11.54
CA CYS A 375 -8.13 -10.88 11.65
C CYS A 375 -7.63 -11.38 10.29
N PRO A 376 -6.33 -11.73 10.17
CA PRO A 376 -5.81 -12.39 8.99
C PRO A 376 -6.53 -13.72 8.70
N PRO A 377 -6.67 -14.12 7.42
CA PRO A 377 -7.39 -15.35 7.06
C PRO A 377 -6.73 -16.61 7.62
N GLY A 378 -5.40 -16.65 7.73
CA GLY A 378 -4.70 -17.81 8.28
C GLY A 378 -4.88 -18.02 9.78
N VAL A 379 -4.92 -16.94 10.56
CA VAL A 379 -5.24 -17.00 12.00
C VAL A 379 -6.67 -17.54 12.19
N LEU A 380 -7.61 -17.08 11.35
CA LEU A 380 -8.97 -17.57 11.36
C LEU A 380 -9.07 -19.06 11.03
N LEU A 381 -8.41 -19.50 9.96
CA LEU A 381 -8.40 -20.91 9.55
C LEU A 381 -7.76 -21.81 10.61
N GLN A 382 -6.67 -21.37 11.24
CA GLN A 382 -6.00 -22.12 12.29
C GLN A 382 -6.88 -22.28 13.53
N GLU A 383 -7.58 -21.22 13.95
CA GLU A 383 -8.53 -21.31 15.07
C GLU A 383 -9.68 -22.27 14.74
N LEU A 384 -10.26 -22.20 13.54
CA LEU A 384 -11.31 -23.13 13.09
C LEU A 384 -10.82 -24.58 13.04
N HIS A 385 -9.58 -24.81 12.64
CA HIS A 385 -8.99 -26.14 12.58
C HIS A 385 -8.74 -26.74 13.96
N ASN A 386 -8.25 -25.93 14.90
CA ASN A 386 -7.85 -26.39 16.23
C ASN A 386 -9.02 -26.49 17.20
N HIS A 387 -10.08 -25.72 17.01
CA HIS A 387 -11.19 -25.66 17.96
C HIS A 387 -12.29 -26.69 17.62
N PRO A 388 -12.53 -27.70 18.48
CA PRO A 388 -13.37 -28.87 18.17
C PRO A 388 -14.86 -28.53 17.94
N GLY A 389 -15.31 -27.37 18.38
CA GLY A 389 -16.66 -26.88 18.12
C GLY A 389 -16.92 -26.51 16.65
N PHE A 390 -15.88 -26.25 15.85
CA PHE A 390 -16.02 -25.98 14.41
C PHE A 390 -15.73 -27.26 13.63
N VAL A 391 -16.69 -27.68 12.82
CA VAL A 391 -16.61 -28.92 12.05
C VAL A 391 -16.49 -28.57 10.57
N TRP A 392 -15.38 -28.96 9.96
CA TRP A 392 -15.15 -28.76 8.54
C TRP A 392 -16.06 -29.68 7.70
N MET A 393 -16.72 -29.09 6.72
CA MET A 393 -17.68 -29.76 5.83
C MET A 393 -17.15 -29.94 4.40
N GLY A 394 -15.91 -29.51 4.12
CA GLY A 394 -15.33 -29.48 2.77
C GLY A 394 -15.60 -28.17 2.03
N HIS A 395 -14.83 -27.93 0.95
CA HIS A 395 -15.01 -26.79 0.02
C HIS A 395 -15.17 -25.41 0.70
N GLY A 396 -14.38 -25.16 1.75
CA GLY A 396 -14.43 -23.89 2.46
C GLY A 396 -15.65 -23.69 3.38
N TYR A 397 -16.46 -24.71 3.65
CA TYR A 397 -17.60 -24.63 4.57
C TYR A 397 -17.30 -25.25 5.94
N TRP A 398 -17.79 -24.60 6.99
CA TRP A 398 -17.80 -25.10 8.36
C TRP A 398 -19.21 -25.06 8.93
N THR A 399 -19.47 -25.94 9.90
CA THR A 399 -20.62 -25.82 10.82
C THR A 399 -20.11 -25.66 12.25
N TYR A 400 -20.95 -25.16 13.15
CA TYR A 400 -20.60 -25.01 14.56
C TYR A 400 -21.51 -25.89 15.42
N LYS A 401 -20.88 -26.71 16.26
CA LYS A 401 -21.52 -27.51 17.29
C LYS A 401 -20.92 -27.06 18.62
N PRO A 402 -21.70 -26.41 19.51
CA PRO A 402 -21.17 -26.02 20.80
C PRO A 402 -20.63 -27.27 21.51
N SER A 403 -19.37 -27.21 21.94
CA SER A 403 -18.77 -28.25 22.77
C SER A 403 -19.61 -28.37 24.05
N LYS A 404 -20.02 -29.60 24.39
CA LYS A 404 -20.77 -29.89 25.62
C LYS A 404 -19.97 -29.54 26.87
#